data_AF-A0A838NP20-F1
#
_entry.id   AF-A0A838NP20-F1
#
_cell.length_a   1.000
_cell.length_b   1.000
_cell.length_c   1.000
_cell.angle_alpha   90.00
_cell.angle_beta   90.00
_cell.angle_gamma   90.00
#
_symmetry.space_group_name_H-M   'P 1'
#
loop_
_entity.id
_entity.type
_entity.pdbx_description
1 polymer ?
#
loop_
_entity_poly.entity_id
_entity_poly.type
_entity_poly.pdbx_seq_one_letter_code
_entity_poly.pdbx_strand_id
1 'polypeptide(L)'
;MSLLEMTPRRRLFVGLAAAAAVLLIGRVSALVYSDVSWFRALGASALWRERARDIAVIHLTSAVFAGLFALLNLSTIRRSIVSLAFPRRLGNVEFGEAVPQRHLDRVALLLALLVAGVMALGVPPWEELAMVRAGTRFGETDPFFQMDLSFYTGWVPLETSVYEWALMLLVVVSSVVISLYALTPSLRWHRGAFHVSVHVRRHLAVLASLFLLVMAWSYRIDGYHLLIEGSGPDGRFSYVDHQWLIPAYLSLSVGTVAAAALVLISGWTGQVRTSFFTVSAVLIFSVALDLILPSVVRRLGASGAAEQEAPYEATRA
;
A
#
# COMPACT_ATOMS: atom_id res chain seq x y z
N MET A 1 27.16 12.84 29.09
CA MET A 1 26.07 13.15 30.04
C MET A 1 25.96 11.97 30.97
N SER A 2 26.41 12.09 32.22
CA SER A 2 26.46 10.98 33.16
C SER A 2 25.02 10.63 33.61
N LEU A 3 24.75 9.35 33.87
CA LEU A 3 23.43 8.88 34.35
C LEU A 3 22.98 9.57 35.66
N LEU A 4 23.92 10.22 36.37
CA LEU A 4 23.73 10.93 37.62
C LEU A 4 23.17 12.35 37.46
N GLU A 5 23.17 12.93 36.26
CA GLU A 5 22.63 14.29 35.98
C GLU A 5 21.14 14.28 35.55
N MET A 6 20.51 13.12 35.42
CA MET A 6 19.13 13.00 34.97
C MET A 6 18.12 13.18 36.10
N THR A 7 16.94 13.75 35.83
CA THR A 7 15.81 13.78 36.78
C THR A 7 15.36 12.35 37.12
N PRO A 8 14.83 12.08 38.34
CA PRO A 8 14.48 10.72 38.78
C PRO A 8 13.45 10.04 37.85
N ARG A 9 12.48 10.81 37.32
CA ARG A 9 11.52 10.33 36.31
C ARG A 9 12.23 9.84 35.04
N ARG A 10 13.22 10.59 34.55
CA ARG A 10 13.97 10.24 33.34
C ARG A 10 14.84 8.99 33.54
N ARG A 11 15.43 8.79 34.73
CA ARG A 11 16.17 7.56 35.07
C ARG A 11 15.26 6.34 35.09
N LEU A 12 14.05 6.46 35.68
CA LEU A 12 13.05 5.40 35.69
C LEU A 12 12.62 5.03 34.26
N PHE A 13 12.32 6.02 33.42
CA PHE A 13 11.97 5.77 32.00
C PHE A 13 13.08 5.09 31.23
N VAL A 14 14.34 5.53 31.40
CA VAL A 14 15.49 4.89 30.73
C VAL A 14 15.70 3.47 31.24
N GLY A 15 15.56 3.23 32.55
CA GLY A 15 15.65 1.90 33.15
C GLY A 15 14.56 0.95 32.64
N LEU A 16 13.32 1.41 32.57
CA LEU A 16 12.19 0.66 32.01
C LEU A 16 12.38 0.37 30.52
N ALA A 17 12.82 1.35 29.74
CA ALA A 17 13.08 1.17 28.31
C ALA A 17 14.23 0.17 28.07
N ALA A 18 15.29 0.22 28.87
CA ALA A 18 16.38 -0.74 28.82
C ALA A 18 15.91 -2.16 29.20
N ALA A 19 15.14 -2.29 30.28
CA ALA A 19 14.57 -3.57 30.69
C ALA A 19 13.65 -4.15 29.60
N ALA A 20 12.78 -3.32 29.02
CA ALA A 20 11.92 -3.72 27.90
C ALA A 20 12.73 -4.17 26.68
N ALA A 21 13.80 -3.43 26.33
CA ALA A 21 14.68 -3.81 25.22
C ALA A 21 15.36 -5.17 25.48
N VAL A 22 15.87 -5.40 26.70
CA VAL A 22 16.48 -6.69 27.07
C VAL A 22 15.47 -7.83 26.98
N LEU A 23 14.25 -7.63 27.49
CA LEU A 23 13.18 -8.64 27.42
C LEU A 23 12.76 -8.93 25.96
N LEU A 24 12.67 -7.89 25.12
CA LEU A 24 12.37 -8.05 23.70
C LEU A 24 13.48 -8.81 22.97
N ILE A 25 14.75 -8.46 23.20
CA ILE A 25 15.90 -9.16 22.63
C ILE A 25 15.92 -10.63 23.08
N GLY A 26 15.68 -10.89 24.37
CA GLY A 26 15.60 -12.24 24.92
C GLY A 26 14.48 -13.06 24.27
N ARG A 27 13.29 -12.46 24.10
CA ARG A 27 12.16 -13.09 23.42
C ARG A 27 12.45 -13.41 21.96
N VAL A 28 12.99 -12.46 21.20
CA VAL A 28 13.36 -12.66 19.79
C VAL A 28 14.43 -13.75 19.67
N SER A 29 15.44 -13.72 20.54
CA SER A 29 16.51 -14.72 20.55
C SER A 29 15.97 -16.13 20.86
N ALA A 30 15.05 -16.24 21.82
CA ALA A 30 14.41 -17.51 22.16
C ALA A 30 13.58 -18.06 20.99
N LEU A 31 12.82 -17.20 20.29
CA LEU A 31 12.04 -17.60 19.12
C LEU A 31 12.95 -18.07 17.97
N VAL A 32 14.00 -17.32 17.66
CA VAL A 32 14.96 -17.70 16.61
C VAL A 32 15.68 -18.99 16.96
N TYR A 33 16.12 -19.15 18.21
CA TYR A 33 16.76 -20.38 18.66
C TYR A 33 15.83 -21.59 18.55
N SER A 34 14.58 -21.44 19.01
CA SER A 34 13.56 -22.49 18.90
C SER A 34 13.33 -22.89 17.44
N ASP A 35 13.14 -21.93 16.55
CA ASP A 35 12.91 -22.14 15.12
C ASP A 35 14.11 -22.85 14.46
N VAL A 36 15.33 -22.34 14.68
CA VAL A 36 16.57 -22.97 14.18
C VAL A 36 16.71 -24.41 14.68
N SER A 37 16.43 -24.66 15.96
CA SER A 37 16.55 -25.99 16.57
C SER A 37 15.53 -26.97 15.98
N TRP A 38 14.31 -26.52 15.70
CA TRP A 38 13.25 -27.30 15.06
C TRP A 38 13.63 -27.69 13.63
N PHE A 39 14.07 -26.74 12.80
CA PHE A 39 14.51 -27.03 11.43
C PHE A 39 15.74 -27.95 11.39
N ARG A 40 16.65 -27.83 12.37
CA ARG A 40 17.78 -28.76 12.50
C ARG A 40 17.33 -30.17 12.86
N ALA A 41 16.38 -30.32 13.78
CA ALA A 41 15.85 -31.62 14.18
C ALA A 41 15.17 -32.35 13.00
N LEU A 42 14.57 -31.62 12.07
CA LEU A 42 13.99 -32.15 10.83
C LEU A 42 14.98 -32.37 9.70
N GLY A 43 16.28 -32.05 9.88
CA GLY A 43 17.28 -32.09 8.81
C GLY A 43 17.12 -30.97 7.75
N ALA A 44 16.16 -30.05 7.92
CA ALA A 44 15.80 -28.99 6.98
C ALA A 44 16.59 -27.69 7.19
N SER A 45 17.86 -27.76 7.60
CA SER A 45 18.67 -26.56 7.90
C SER A 45 18.91 -25.64 6.70
N ALA A 46 18.90 -26.21 5.47
CA ALA A 46 19.00 -25.45 4.23
C ALA A 46 17.75 -24.58 4.00
N LEU A 47 16.56 -25.16 4.18
CA LEU A 47 15.29 -24.45 4.06
C LEU A 47 15.19 -23.29 5.03
N TRP A 48 15.67 -23.45 6.27
CA TRP A 48 15.73 -22.35 7.23
C TRP A 48 16.59 -21.18 6.75
N ARG A 49 17.76 -21.46 6.14
CA ARG A 49 18.65 -20.42 5.59
C ARG A 49 18.02 -19.71 4.41
N GLU A 50 17.32 -20.44 3.54
CA GLU A 50 16.59 -19.86 2.41
C GLU A 50 15.46 -18.96 2.92
N ARG A 51 14.60 -19.45 3.81
CA ARG A 51 13.56 -18.65 4.47
C ARG A 51 14.13 -17.39 5.13
N ALA A 52 15.21 -17.52 5.91
CA ALA A 52 15.83 -16.38 6.59
C ALA A 52 16.38 -15.34 5.59
N ARG A 53 16.95 -15.78 4.46
CA ARG A 53 17.39 -14.90 3.38
C ARG A 53 16.21 -14.19 2.73
N ASP A 54 15.10 -14.88 2.52
CA ASP A 54 13.91 -14.32 1.86
C ASP A 54 13.28 -13.24 2.69
N ILE A 55 13.06 -13.55 3.96
CA ILE A 55 12.63 -12.59 4.97
C ILE A 55 13.60 -11.41 4.96
N ALA A 56 14.91 -11.62 5.08
CA ALA A 56 15.87 -10.51 5.08
C ALA A 56 15.79 -9.64 3.82
N VAL A 57 15.67 -10.24 2.63
CA VAL A 57 15.53 -9.52 1.35
C VAL A 57 14.23 -8.72 1.34
N ILE A 58 13.10 -9.36 1.63
CA ILE A 58 11.76 -8.77 1.65
C ILE A 58 11.69 -7.57 2.61
N HIS A 59 12.17 -7.75 3.85
CA HIS A 59 12.19 -6.71 4.86
C HIS A 59 13.11 -5.55 4.46
N LEU A 60 14.30 -5.84 3.92
CA LEU A 60 15.25 -4.81 3.51
C LEU A 60 14.75 -4.01 2.30
N THR A 61 14.26 -4.68 1.26
CA THR A 61 13.72 -3.99 0.07
C THR A 61 12.52 -3.15 0.43
N SER A 62 11.60 -3.68 1.26
CA SER A 62 10.46 -2.95 1.80
C SER A 62 10.90 -1.71 2.60
N ALA A 63 11.81 -1.87 3.58
CA ALA A 63 12.32 -0.77 4.40
C ALA A 63 12.97 0.33 3.54
N VAL A 64 13.83 -0.06 2.59
CA VAL A 64 14.55 0.87 1.72
C VAL A 64 13.56 1.62 0.82
N PHE A 65 12.65 0.91 0.14
CA PHE A 65 11.71 1.54 -0.77
C PHE A 65 10.71 2.44 -0.01
N ALA A 66 10.10 1.97 1.07
CA ALA A 66 9.20 2.75 1.89
C ALA A 66 9.90 3.98 2.50
N GLY A 67 11.13 3.81 3.01
CA GLY A 67 11.92 4.89 3.57
C GLY A 67 12.29 5.94 2.55
N LEU A 68 12.74 5.55 1.36
CA LEU A 68 13.05 6.46 0.26
C LEU A 68 11.78 7.17 -0.25
N PHE A 69 10.69 6.45 -0.45
CA PHE A 69 9.41 7.03 -0.88
C PHE A 69 8.89 8.05 0.14
N ALA A 70 8.89 7.71 1.44
CA ALA A 70 8.52 8.63 2.50
C ALA A 70 9.45 9.85 2.55
N LEU A 71 10.78 9.64 2.48
CA LEU A 71 11.76 10.72 2.52
C LEU A 71 11.59 11.68 1.32
N LEU A 72 11.34 11.17 0.11
CA LEU A 72 11.09 11.99 -1.07
C LEU A 72 9.83 12.84 -0.93
N ASN A 73 8.73 12.25 -0.45
CA ASN A 73 7.48 12.97 -0.25
C ASN A 73 7.60 14.02 0.88
N LEU A 74 8.18 13.66 2.02
CA LEU A 74 8.35 14.57 3.16
C LEU A 74 9.35 15.69 2.87
N SER A 75 10.43 15.41 2.14
CA SER A 75 11.37 16.45 1.68
C SER A 75 10.75 17.36 0.62
N THR A 76 9.75 16.90 -0.13
CA THR A 76 9.01 17.75 -1.08
C THR A 76 8.12 18.78 -0.37
N ILE A 77 7.59 18.45 0.81
CA ILE A 77 6.87 19.41 1.67
C ILE A 77 7.78 20.56 2.08
N ARG A 78 9.07 20.30 2.35
CA ARG A 78 10.09 21.31 2.72
C ARG A 78 10.16 22.48 1.74
N ARG A 79 10.03 22.22 0.43
CA ARG A 79 10.07 23.28 -0.61
C ARG A 79 8.85 24.21 -0.55
N SER A 80 7.74 23.76 0.03
CA SER A 80 6.52 24.55 0.17
C SER A 80 6.44 25.31 1.51
N ILE A 81 7.14 24.84 2.55
CA ILE A 81 7.17 25.49 3.87
C ILE A 81 8.29 26.54 3.86
N VAL A 82 8.06 27.69 3.21
CA VAL A 82 9.01 28.82 3.24
C VAL A 82 8.87 29.66 4.53
N SER A 83 7.78 29.55 5.28
CA SER A 83 7.74 30.09 6.65
C SER A 83 6.62 29.44 7.49
N LEU A 84 6.95 28.47 8.33
CA LEU A 84 6.17 28.21 9.54
C LEU A 84 6.44 29.38 10.50
N ALA A 85 5.73 30.50 10.31
CA ALA A 85 5.65 31.54 11.31
C ALA A 85 4.60 31.08 12.33
N PHE A 86 5.02 30.39 13.39
CA PHE A 86 4.14 30.26 14.55
C PHE A 86 3.93 31.68 15.11
N PRO A 87 2.68 32.16 15.29
CA PRO A 87 2.45 33.44 15.93
C PRO A 87 2.83 33.31 17.40
N ARG A 88 4.08 33.59 17.75
CA ARG A 88 4.47 33.85 19.13
C ARG A 88 4.22 35.32 19.41
N ARG A 89 3.27 35.60 20.29
CA ARG A 89 3.10 36.93 20.89
C ARG A 89 4.11 37.07 22.01
N LEU A 90 5.17 37.84 21.78
CA LEU A 90 5.94 38.46 22.87
C LEU A 90 5.46 39.91 22.96
N GLY A 91 4.58 40.19 23.93
CA GLY A 91 3.92 41.50 24.03
C GLY A 91 2.93 41.76 22.89
N ASN A 92 2.95 42.97 22.31
CA ASN A 92 2.02 43.42 21.25
C ASN A 92 2.58 43.26 19.82
N VAL A 93 3.67 42.49 19.65
CA VAL A 93 4.35 42.28 18.36
C VAL A 93 4.32 40.78 18.01
N GLU A 94 3.84 40.45 16.82
CA GLU A 94 3.83 39.08 16.29
C GLU A 94 5.17 38.77 15.62
N PHE A 95 5.97 37.88 16.20
CA PHE A 95 7.21 37.41 15.60
C PHE A 95 6.99 36.05 14.94
N GLY A 96 7.32 35.93 13.64
CA GLY A 96 7.37 34.67 12.94
C GLY A 96 8.73 33.99 13.16
N GLU A 97 8.80 33.10 14.15
CA GLU A 97 10.04 32.36 14.43
C GLU A 97 10.16 31.20 13.44
N ALA A 98 11.01 31.37 12.42
CA ALA A 98 11.28 30.31 11.44
C ALA A 98 11.95 29.13 12.15
N VAL A 99 11.27 27.98 12.20
CA VAL A 99 11.85 26.74 12.72
C VAL A 99 13.15 26.45 11.95
N PRO A 100 14.30 26.23 12.63
CA PRO A 100 15.55 25.98 11.94
C PRO A 100 15.41 24.76 11.01
N GLN A 101 15.81 24.91 9.75
CA GLN A 101 15.63 23.89 8.70
C GLN A 101 16.16 22.50 9.11
N ARG A 102 17.24 22.46 9.90
CA ARG A 102 17.83 21.22 10.43
C ARG A 102 16.89 20.42 11.34
N HIS A 103 15.96 21.06 12.06
CA HIS A 103 14.97 20.36 12.88
C HIS A 103 13.88 19.71 12.02
N LEU A 104 13.44 20.39 10.96
CA LEU A 104 12.49 19.83 10.00
C LEU A 104 13.09 18.65 9.24
N ASP A 105 14.37 18.72 8.86
CA ASP A 105 15.08 17.60 8.21
C ASP A 105 15.18 16.38 9.15
N ARG A 106 15.48 16.61 10.43
CA ARG A 106 15.51 15.53 11.43
C ARG A 106 14.14 14.90 11.63
N VAL A 107 13.07 15.71 11.71
CA VAL A 107 11.70 15.19 11.88
C VAL A 107 11.26 14.41 10.63
N ALA A 108 11.51 14.93 9.43
CA ALA A 108 11.21 14.24 8.18
C ALA A 108 11.97 12.92 8.06
N LEU A 109 13.26 12.90 8.43
CA LEU A 109 14.07 11.69 8.47
C LEU A 109 13.55 10.68 9.50
N LEU A 110 13.24 11.12 10.72
CA LEU A 110 12.68 10.25 11.76
C LEU A 110 11.35 9.65 11.34
N LEU A 111 10.49 10.44 10.70
CA LEU A 111 9.20 9.98 10.19
C LEU A 111 9.36 9.02 9.01
N ALA A 112 10.31 9.28 8.11
CA ALA A 112 10.64 8.36 7.03
C ALA A 112 11.21 7.03 7.56
N LEU A 113 12.06 7.06 8.59
CA LEU A 113 12.57 5.86 9.26
C LEU A 113 11.46 5.10 10.00
N LEU A 114 10.50 5.82 10.60
CA LEU A 114 9.34 5.20 11.21
C LEU A 114 8.48 4.49 10.17
N VAL A 115 8.17 5.14 9.05
CA VAL A 115 7.44 4.52 7.93
C VAL A 115 8.21 3.32 7.39
N ALA A 116 9.53 3.44 7.18
CA ALA A 116 10.37 2.32 6.77
C ALA A 116 10.28 1.14 7.73
N GLY A 117 10.38 1.38 9.04
CA GLY A 117 10.29 0.34 10.06
C GLY A 117 8.91 -0.33 10.12
N VAL A 118 7.82 0.44 10.06
CA VAL A 118 6.46 -0.10 10.10
C VAL A 118 6.14 -0.88 8.82
N MET A 119 6.47 -0.33 7.65
CA MET A 119 6.22 -0.98 6.36
C MET A 119 7.09 -2.21 6.15
N ALA A 120 8.29 -2.24 6.73
CA ALA A 120 9.13 -3.43 6.74
C ALA A 120 8.53 -4.57 7.56
N LEU A 121 7.60 -4.33 8.50
CA LEU A 121 7.00 -5.40 9.30
C LEU A 121 5.74 -6.00 8.65
N GLY A 122 5.10 -5.30 7.73
CA GLY A 122 3.85 -5.71 7.08
C GLY A 122 4.04 -6.27 5.68
N VAL A 123 5.01 -7.16 5.48
CA VAL A 123 5.38 -7.67 4.15
C VAL A 123 4.80 -9.08 3.90
N PRO A 124 4.58 -9.49 2.63
CA PRO A 124 4.13 -10.82 2.23
C PRO A 124 4.75 -11.99 3.01
N PRO A 125 3.99 -13.11 3.13
CA PRO A 125 4.54 -14.40 3.51
C PRO A 125 5.75 -14.74 2.62
N TRP A 126 6.84 -15.22 3.23
CA TRP A 126 8.06 -15.60 2.50
C TRP A 126 7.79 -16.75 1.51
N GLU A 127 6.73 -17.53 1.77
CA GLU A 127 6.23 -18.64 0.99
C GLU A 127 5.94 -18.23 -0.46
N GLU A 128 5.33 -17.07 -0.69
CA GLU A 128 4.97 -16.59 -2.04
C GLU A 128 6.22 -16.34 -2.88
N LEU A 129 7.21 -15.65 -2.30
CA LEU A 129 8.50 -15.41 -2.95
C LEU A 129 9.29 -16.71 -3.15
N ALA A 130 9.19 -17.64 -2.20
CA ALA A 130 9.82 -18.95 -2.32
C ALA A 130 9.20 -19.76 -3.47
N MET A 131 7.87 -19.80 -3.59
CA MET A 131 7.16 -20.50 -4.65
C MET A 131 7.52 -19.95 -6.04
N VAL A 132 7.52 -18.62 -6.21
CA VAL A 132 7.87 -17.98 -7.49
C VAL A 132 9.32 -18.27 -7.88
N ARG A 133 10.26 -18.24 -6.93
CA ARG A 133 11.68 -18.52 -7.23
C ARG A 133 11.99 -20.00 -7.43
N ALA A 134 11.25 -20.88 -6.76
CA ALA A 134 11.33 -22.30 -7.02
C ALA A 134 10.88 -22.62 -8.46
N GLY A 135 9.94 -21.84 -9.00
CA GLY A 135 9.54 -21.91 -10.41
C GLY A 135 8.93 -23.26 -10.80
N THR A 136 8.32 -23.94 -9.83
CA THR A 136 7.68 -25.25 -10.02
C THR A 136 6.53 -25.11 -11.02
N ARG A 137 6.64 -25.76 -12.17
CA ARG A 137 5.56 -25.84 -13.16
C ARG A 137 4.65 -27.01 -12.83
N PHE A 138 3.35 -26.80 -12.96
CA PHE A 138 2.37 -27.86 -12.78
C PHE A 138 2.22 -28.69 -14.06
N GLY A 139 2.51 -28.11 -15.23
CA GLY A 139 2.36 -28.77 -16.53
C GLY A 139 0.90 -28.81 -17.00
N GLU A 140 0.04 -28.06 -16.33
CA GLU A 140 -1.38 -27.91 -16.59
C GLU A 140 -1.69 -26.42 -16.74
N THR A 141 -2.35 -26.07 -17.84
CA THR A 141 -2.66 -24.69 -18.19
C THR A 141 -4.16 -24.44 -18.08
N ASP A 142 -4.53 -23.27 -17.57
CA ASP A 142 -5.92 -22.88 -17.50
C ASP A 142 -6.50 -22.65 -18.92
N PRO A 143 -7.77 -23.02 -19.19
CA PRO A 143 -8.32 -22.90 -20.54
C PRO A 143 -8.59 -21.47 -21.03
N PHE A 144 -8.60 -20.47 -20.14
CA PHE A 144 -9.10 -19.13 -20.43
C PHE A 144 -7.96 -18.15 -20.73
N PHE A 145 -6.98 -18.04 -19.84
CA PHE A 145 -5.78 -17.24 -19.98
C PHE A 145 -4.58 -18.03 -20.51
N GLN A 146 -4.68 -19.36 -20.60
CA GLN A 146 -3.62 -20.24 -21.10
C GLN A 146 -2.31 -20.12 -20.29
N MET A 147 -2.45 -19.88 -18.97
CA MET A 147 -1.35 -19.79 -18.02
C MET A 147 -1.23 -21.09 -17.23
N ASP A 148 0.01 -21.50 -16.93
CA ASP A 148 0.26 -22.66 -16.05
C ASP A 148 -0.27 -22.38 -14.64
N LEU A 149 -0.76 -23.41 -13.93
CA LEU A 149 -1.27 -23.25 -12.55
C LEU A 149 -0.25 -22.67 -11.57
N SER A 150 1.05 -22.73 -11.87
CA SER A 150 2.12 -22.05 -11.12
C SER A 150 1.98 -20.53 -11.10
N PHE A 151 1.34 -19.94 -12.12
CA PHE A 151 1.02 -18.52 -12.15
C PHE A 151 0.02 -18.16 -11.04
N TYR A 152 -1.07 -18.91 -10.90
CA TYR A 152 -2.13 -18.64 -9.92
C TYR A 152 -1.73 -19.00 -8.49
N THR A 153 -0.87 -19.99 -8.30
CA THR A 153 -0.42 -20.42 -6.96
C THR A 153 0.80 -19.67 -6.46
N GLY A 154 1.62 -19.11 -7.36
CA GLY A 154 2.84 -18.38 -7.00
C GLY A 154 2.77 -16.89 -7.31
N TRP A 155 2.58 -16.53 -8.59
CA TRP A 155 2.66 -15.14 -9.04
C TRP A 155 1.48 -14.29 -8.57
N VAL A 156 0.25 -14.79 -8.68
CA VAL A 156 -0.95 -14.02 -8.29
C VAL A 156 -0.94 -13.63 -6.80
N PRO A 157 -0.64 -14.54 -5.84
CA PRO A 157 -0.49 -14.17 -4.43
C PRO A 157 0.63 -13.16 -4.20
N LEU A 158 1.81 -13.37 -4.82
CA LEU A 158 2.94 -12.44 -4.70
C LEU A 158 2.59 -11.04 -5.22
N GLU A 159 1.96 -10.97 -6.39
CA GLU A 159 1.51 -9.71 -7.00
C GLU A 159 0.45 -9.04 -6.13
N THR A 160 -0.44 -9.85 -5.52
CA THR A 160 -1.46 -9.41 -4.56
C THR A 160 -0.82 -8.72 -3.35
N SER A 161 0.08 -9.43 -2.67
CA SER A 161 0.81 -8.91 -1.51
C SER A 161 1.63 -7.66 -1.84
N VAL A 162 2.21 -7.57 -3.04
CA VAL A 162 2.99 -6.38 -3.48
C VAL A 162 2.09 -5.16 -3.69
N TYR A 163 0.93 -5.30 -4.34
CA TYR A 163 0.05 -4.15 -4.53
C TYR A 163 -0.59 -3.71 -3.21
N GLU A 164 -1.00 -4.65 -2.34
CA GLU A 164 -1.56 -4.32 -1.02
C GLU A 164 -0.57 -3.53 -0.18
N TRP A 165 0.69 -3.97 -0.19
CA TRP A 165 1.79 -3.26 0.45
C TRP A 165 2.01 -1.86 -0.15
N ALA A 166 2.00 -1.74 -1.48
CA ALA A 166 2.17 -0.46 -2.17
C ALA A 166 1.01 0.50 -1.87
N LEU A 167 -0.22 -0.01 -1.83
CA LEU A 167 -1.43 0.73 -1.47
C LEU A 167 -1.34 1.22 -0.02
N MET A 168 -0.97 0.36 0.92
CA MET A 168 -0.79 0.73 2.32
C MET A 168 0.28 1.80 2.49
N LEU A 169 1.45 1.64 1.85
CA LEU A 169 2.53 2.64 1.87
C LEU A 169 2.03 3.99 1.36
N LEU A 170 1.31 3.98 0.22
CA LEU A 170 0.82 5.19 -0.39
C LEU A 170 -0.24 5.88 0.47
N VAL A 171 -1.16 5.13 1.08
CA VAL A 171 -2.17 5.66 2.01
C VAL A 171 -1.49 6.26 3.24
N VAL A 172 -0.53 5.56 3.85
CA VAL A 172 0.20 6.04 5.03
C VAL A 172 0.96 7.33 4.71
N VAL A 173 1.77 7.34 3.65
CA VAL A 173 2.56 8.52 3.27
C VAL A 173 1.66 9.67 2.84
N SER A 174 0.61 9.41 2.05
CA SER A 174 -0.35 10.46 1.65
C SER A 174 -1.08 11.04 2.86
N SER A 175 -1.50 10.22 3.82
CA SER A 175 -2.14 10.68 5.05
C SER A 175 -1.21 11.58 5.86
N VAL A 176 0.05 11.20 6.00
CA VAL A 176 1.07 12.02 6.68
C VAL A 176 1.31 13.34 5.92
N VAL A 177 1.45 13.29 4.60
CA VAL A 177 1.66 14.48 3.76
C VAL A 177 0.47 15.44 3.86
N ILE A 178 -0.77 14.93 3.75
CA ILE A 178 -2.01 15.70 3.88
C ILE A 178 -2.10 16.31 5.29
N SER A 179 -1.81 15.55 6.35
CA SER A 179 -1.82 16.04 7.73
C SER A 179 -0.82 17.18 7.94
N LEU A 180 0.40 17.03 7.39
CA LEU A 180 1.42 18.08 7.46
C LEU A 180 1.02 19.34 6.70
N TYR A 181 0.38 19.20 5.54
CA TYR A 181 -0.17 20.35 4.81
C TYR A 181 -1.30 21.02 5.57
N ALA A 182 -2.19 20.26 6.23
CA ALA A 182 -3.28 20.81 7.05
C ALA A 182 -2.77 21.59 8.27
N LEU A 183 -1.64 21.18 8.85
CA LEU A 183 -0.99 21.86 9.98
C LEU A 183 -0.23 23.13 9.58
N THR A 184 0.08 23.31 8.30
CA THR A 184 0.84 24.48 7.82
C THR A 184 -0.10 25.67 7.64
N PRO A 185 0.24 26.88 8.15
CA PRO A 185 -0.60 28.10 8.03
C PRO A 185 -0.90 28.58 6.59
N SER A 186 -0.45 27.87 5.56
CA SER A 186 -0.75 28.15 4.16
C SER A 186 -2.22 27.98 3.79
N LEU A 187 -3.04 27.33 4.65
CA LEU A 187 -4.51 27.30 4.54
C LEU A 187 -5.15 28.41 5.39
N ARG A 188 -4.79 29.67 5.17
CA ARG A 188 -5.57 30.78 5.75
C ARG A 188 -6.81 31.01 4.89
N TRP A 189 -7.98 30.73 5.47
CA TRP A 189 -9.29 31.15 4.96
C TRP A 189 -9.36 32.68 4.95
N HIS A 190 -8.92 33.30 3.86
CA HIS A 190 -9.05 34.74 3.67
C HIS A 190 -10.13 34.98 2.60
N ARG A 191 -11.27 35.53 3.02
CA ARG A 191 -12.38 35.96 2.15
C ARG A 191 -13.05 34.85 1.31
N GLY A 192 -13.17 33.63 1.84
CA GLY A 192 -14.02 32.59 1.24
C GLY A 192 -13.45 31.87 0.01
N ALA A 193 -12.17 32.08 -0.34
CA ALA A 193 -11.48 31.39 -1.42
C ALA A 193 -10.38 30.46 -0.89
N PHE A 194 -10.44 29.18 -1.27
CA PHE A 194 -9.47 28.14 -0.90
C PHE A 194 -8.25 28.23 -1.84
N HIS A 195 -7.26 29.05 -1.50
CA HIS A 195 -6.04 29.18 -2.31
C HIS A 195 -5.04 28.07 -1.98
N VAL A 196 -5.05 27.00 -2.78
CA VAL A 196 -4.02 25.95 -2.75
C VAL A 196 -2.81 26.40 -3.57
N SER A 197 -1.61 26.33 -3.00
CA SER A 197 -0.38 26.66 -3.74
C SER A 197 -0.19 25.69 -4.92
N VAL A 198 0.41 26.17 -6.02
CA VAL A 198 0.69 25.34 -7.21
C VAL A 198 1.51 24.10 -6.85
N HIS A 199 2.43 24.23 -5.89
CA HIS A 199 3.28 23.13 -5.43
C HIS A 199 2.48 22.05 -4.68
N VAL A 200 1.64 22.44 -3.71
CA VAL A 200 0.79 21.51 -2.97
C VAL A 200 -0.15 20.78 -3.92
N ARG A 201 -0.78 21.53 -4.84
CA ARG A 201 -1.68 20.97 -5.85
C ARG A 201 -1.01 19.90 -6.71
N ARG A 202 0.18 20.19 -7.25
CA ARG A 202 0.94 19.24 -8.09
C ARG A 202 1.38 18.03 -7.29
N HIS A 203 1.84 18.21 -6.06
CA HIS A 203 2.28 17.11 -5.20
C HIS A 203 1.11 16.16 -4.87
N LEU A 204 -0.05 16.70 -4.49
CA LEU A 204 -1.25 15.89 -4.24
C LEU A 204 -1.77 15.23 -5.51
N ALA A 205 -1.67 15.88 -6.68
CA ALA A 205 -2.04 15.28 -7.95
C ALA A 205 -1.13 14.10 -8.34
N VAL A 206 0.18 14.19 -8.06
CA VAL A 206 1.11 13.06 -8.26
C VAL A 206 0.74 11.90 -7.33
N LEU A 207 0.50 12.16 -6.04
CA LEU A 207 0.09 11.13 -5.09
C LEU A 207 -1.25 10.47 -5.48
N ALA A 208 -2.24 11.26 -5.88
CA ALA A 208 -3.52 10.75 -6.35
C ALA A 208 -3.41 9.97 -7.66
N SER A 209 -2.54 10.39 -8.58
CA SER A 209 -2.26 9.66 -9.83
C SER A 209 -1.61 8.31 -9.53
N LEU A 210 -0.59 8.27 -8.66
CA LEU A 210 0.03 7.03 -8.19
C LEU A 210 -1.00 6.10 -7.53
N PHE A 211 -1.93 6.67 -6.75
CA PHE A 211 -2.99 5.89 -6.10
C PHE A 211 -3.89 5.22 -7.11
N LEU A 212 -4.32 5.96 -8.13
CA LEU A 212 -5.11 5.39 -9.21
C LEU A 212 -4.33 4.34 -10.01
N LEU A 213 -3.02 4.49 -10.22
CA LEU A 213 -2.22 3.46 -10.88
C LEU A 213 -2.15 2.16 -10.06
N VAL A 214 -2.02 2.24 -8.74
CA VAL A 214 -2.07 1.06 -7.85
C VAL A 214 -3.46 0.43 -7.87
N MET A 215 -4.54 1.23 -7.85
CA MET A 215 -5.91 0.71 -8.00
C MET A 215 -6.12 0.03 -9.36
N ALA A 216 -5.61 0.61 -10.44
CA ALA A 216 -5.68 0.00 -11.77
C ALA A 216 -4.95 -1.35 -11.82
N TRP A 217 -3.83 -1.47 -11.09
CA TRP A 217 -3.13 -2.74 -10.92
C TRP A 217 -3.99 -3.75 -10.16
N SER A 218 -4.64 -3.35 -9.06
CA SER A 218 -5.59 -4.21 -8.32
C SER A 218 -6.68 -4.77 -9.23
N TYR A 219 -7.36 -3.93 -10.02
CA TYR A 219 -8.44 -4.40 -10.91
C TYR A 219 -7.98 -5.42 -11.96
N ARG A 220 -6.72 -5.34 -12.41
CA ARG A 220 -6.16 -6.36 -13.30
C ARG A 220 -6.04 -7.70 -12.57
N ILE A 221 -5.58 -7.67 -11.31
CA ILE A 221 -5.38 -8.87 -10.49
C ILE A 221 -6.73 -9.49 -10.11
N ASP A 222 -7.75 -8.68 -9.85
CA ASP A 222 -9.12 -9.13 -9.57
C ASP A 222 -9.67 -10.04 -10.69
N GLY A 223 -9.29 -9.77 -11.95
CA GLY A 223 -9.63 -10.65 -13.07
C GLY A 223 -9.02 -12.05 -12.98
N TYR A 224 -7.83 -12.20 -12.40
CA TYR A 224 -7.22 -13.52 -12.15
C TYR A 224 -7.80 -14.18 -10.91
N HIS A 225 -8.08 -13.42 -9.85
CA HIS A 225 -8.75 -13.92 -8.65
C HIS A 225 -10.12 -14.47 -8.95
N LEU A 226 -10.85 -13.87 -9.90
CA LEU A 226 -12.15 -14.39 -10.32
C LEU A 226 -12.07 -15.83 -10.86
N LEU A 227 -10.96 -16.23 -11.46
CA LEU A 227 -10.75 -17.61 -11.90
C LEU A 227 -10.53 -18.59 -10.74
N ILE A 228 -9.91 -18.11 -9.65
CA ILE A 228 -9.60 -18.88 -8.45
C ILE A 228 -10.85 -18.99 -7.55
N GLU A 229 -11.52 -17.85 -7.34
CA GLU A 229 -12.59 -17.70 -6.37
C GLU A 229 -13.97 -17.92 -6.98
N GLY A 230 -14.20 -17.51 -8.23
CA GLY A 230 -15.50 -17.57 -8.92
C GLY A 230 -16.57 -16.67 -8.29
N SER A 231 -17.44 -16.03 -9.09
CA SER A 231 -18.54 -15.23 -8.51
C SER A 231 -19.82 -16.03 -8.25
N GLY A 232 -19.90 -17.26 -8.77
CA GLY A 232 -21.05 -18.14 -8.63
C GLY A 232 -21.18 -18.78 -7.24
N PRO A 233 -22.31 -19.47 -6.97
CA PRO A 233 -22.51 -20.20 -5.72
C PRO A 233 -21.37 -21.18 -5.43
N ASP A 234 -20.90 -21.23 -4.18
CA ASP A 234 -19.73 -22.03 -3.74
C ASP A 234 -18.40 -21.64 -4.40
N GLY A 235 -18.26 -20.40 -4.86
CA GLY A 235 -17.05 -19.94 -5.52
C GLY A 235 -16.84 -20.62 -6.89
N ARG A 236 -17.90 -20.64 -7.71
CA ARG A 236 -17.87 -21.25 -9.03
C ARG A 236 -17.58 -20.21 -10.09
N PHE A 237 -16.57 -20.47 -10.91
CA PHE A 237 -16.32 -19.72 -12.14
C PHE A 237 -17.42 -20.05 -13.16
N SER A 238 -18.09 -19.02 -13.68
CA SER A 238 -19.27 -19.14 -14.56
C SER A 238 -19.07 -18.42 -15.90
N TYR A 239 -19.95 -18.68 -16.87
CA TYR A 239 -20.08 -17.89 -18.10
C TYR A 239 -20.10 -16.37 -17.84
N VAL A 240 -20.76 -15.92 -16.77
CA VAL A 240 -20.84 -14.50 -16.43
C VAL A 240 -19.47 -13.94 -16.07
N ASP A 241 -18.65 -14.71 -15.37
CA ASP A 241 -17.30 -14.32 -14.96
C ASP A 241 -16.41 -14.10 -16.17
N HIS A 242 -16.41 -15.07 -17.08
CA HIS A 242 -15.60 -15.03 -18.29
C HIS A 242 -16.04 -13.93 -19.26
N GLN A 243 -17.33 -13.84 -19.58
CA GLN A 243 -17.81 -12.98 -20.66
C GLN A 243 -18.10 -11.55 -20.22
N TRP A 244 -18.38 -11.31 -18.94
CA TRP A 244 -18.79 -9.99 -18.46
C TRP A 244 -17.85 -9.41 -17.42
N LEU A 245 -17.47 -10.18 -16.40
CA LEU A 245 -16.72 -9.62 -15.27
C LEU A 245 -15.24 -9.41 -15.58
N ILE A 246 -14.55 -10.40 -16.16
CA ILE A 246 -13.14 -10.24 -16.58
C ILE A 246 -12.97 -9.04 -17.52
N PRO A 247 -13.78 -8.88 -18.59
CA PRO A 247 -13.73 -7.68 -19.43
C PRO A 247 -14.05 -6.39 -18.67
N ALA A 248 -15.02 -6.42 -17.73
CA ALA A 248 -15.35 -5.26 -16.91
C ALA A 248 -14.15 -4.80 -16.05
N TYR A 249 -13.50 -5.72 -15.33
CA TYR A 249 -12.30 -5.44 -14.55
C TYR A 249 -11.15 -4.91 -15.40
N LEU A 250 -10.92 -5.49 -16.59
CA LEU A 250 -9.91 -5.00 -17.52
C LEU A 250 -10.23 -3.58 -18.02
N SER A 251 -11.49 -3.31 -18.36
CA SER A 251 -11.94 -1.99 -18.79
C SER A 251 -11.78 -0.96 -17.67
N LEU A 252 -12.06 -1.35 -16.42
CA LEU A 252 -11.92 -0.51 -15.24
C LEU A 252 -10.44 -0.23 -14.95
N SER A 253 -9.57 -1.23 -15.10
CA SER A 253 -8.12 -1.08 -15.00
C SER A 253 -7.61 -0.02 -16.00
N VAL A 254 -7.91 -0.19 -17.29
CA VAL A 254 -7.48 0.74 -18.35
C VAL A 254 -8.10 2.13 -18.17
N GLY A 255 -9.39 2.20 -17.83
CA GLY A 255 -10.08 3.46 -17.54
C GLY A 255 -9.48 4.19 -16.33
N THR A 256 -9.03 3.45 -15.33
CA THR A 256 -8.38 4.02 -14.14
C THR A 256 -6.96 4.51 -14.44
N VAL A 257 -6.21 3.86 -15.34
CA VAL A 257 -4.95 4.40 -15.87
C VAL A 257 -5.19 5.72 -16.60
N ALA A 258 -6.21 5.80 -17.44
CA ALA A 258 -6.58 7.05 -18.12
C ALA A 258 -7.00 8.14 -17.10
N ALA A 259 -7.75 7.77 -16.07
CA ALA A 259 -8.10 8.66 -14.96
C ALA A 259 -6.87 9.15 -14.19
N ALA A 260 -5.87 8.29 -13.96
CA ALA A 260 -4.60 8.66 -13.33
C ALA A 260 -3.86 9.73 -14.15
N ALA A 261 -3.81 9.58 -15.47
CA ALA A 261 -3.23 10.58 -16.37
C ALA A 261 -4.03 11.90 -16.35
N LEU A 262 -5.36 11.82 -16.35
CA LEU A 262 -6.23 12.99 -16.27
C LEU A 262 -6.05 13.76 -14.94
N VAL A 263 -5.95 13.06 -13.81
CA VAL A 263 -5.67 13.65 -12.50
C VAL A 263 -4.31 14.35 -12.49
N LEU A 264 -3.30 13.75 -13.13
CA LEU A 264 -1.99 14.35 -13.26
C LEU A 264 -2.06 15.65 -14.09
N ILE A 265 -2.67 15.61 -15.28
CA ILE A 265 -2.80 16.77 -16.17
C ILE A 265 -3.60 17.90 -15.49
N SER A 266 -4.74 17.57 -14.87
CA SER A 266 -5.60 18.53 -14.16
C SER A 266 -4.89 19.19 -12.98
N GLY A 267 -4.04 18.43 -12.25
CA GLY A 267 -3.17 18.96 -11.21
C GLY A 267 -2.17 20.00 -11.72
N TRP A 268 -1.64 19.81 -12.94
CA TRP A 268 -0.75 20.79 -13.56
C TRP A 268 -1.47 22.03 -14.09
N THR A 269 -2.62 21.86 -14.76
CA THR A 269 -3.41 22.96 -15.32
C THR A 269 -4.20 23.75 -14.28
N GLY A 270 -4.37 23.20 -13.08
CA GLY A 270 -5.04 23.89 -11.97
C GLY A 270 -6.52 23.63 -11.84
N GLN A 271 -7.04 22.63 -12.53
CA GLN A 271 -8.42 22.22 -12.48
C GLN A 271 -8.64 21.24 -11.31
N VAL A 272 -8.49 21.70 -10.05
CA VAL A 272 -8.60 20.82 -8.87
C VAL A 272 -9.95 20.11 -8.78
N ARG A 273 -11.02 20.76 -9.26
CA ARG A 273 -12.36 20.18 -9.30
C ARG A 273 -12.40 18.93 -10.19
N THR A 274 -11.76 18.96 -11.36
CA THR A 274 -11.76 17.79 -12.26
C THR A 274 -10.97 16.64 -11.63
N SER A 275 -9.81 16.91 -11.03
CA SER A 275 -9.06 15.87 -10.29
C SER A 275 -9.91 15.22 -9.19
N PHE A 276 -10.62 16.03 -8.40
CA PHE A 276 -11.47 15.55 -7.31
C PHE A 276 -12.63 14.70 -7.82
N PHE A 277 -13.34 15.15 -8.86
CA PHE A 277 -14.43 14.39 -9.46
C PHE A 277 -13.94 13.09 -10.09
N THR A 278 -12.78 13.09 -10.77
CA THR A 278 -12.20 11.89 -11.37
C THR A 278 -11.85 10.83 -10.32
N VAL A 279 -11.14 11.21 -9.25
CA VAL A 279 -10.79 10.28 -8.16
C VAL A 279 -12.05 9.74 -7.49
N SER A 280 -13.01 10.63 -7.19
CA SER A 280 -14.27 10.23 -6.55
C SER A 280 -15.08 9.29 -7.43
N ALA A 281 -15.14 9.54 -8.74
CA ALA A 281 -15.85 8.69 -9.69
C ALA A 281 -15.24 7.28 -9.76
N VAL A 282 -13.92 7.15 -9.81
CA VAL A 282 -13.26 5.84 -9.79
C VAL A 282 -13.55 5.09 -8.48
N LEU A 283 -13.44 5.76 -7.34
CA LEU A 283 -13.70 5.14 -6.04
C LEU A 283 -15.16 4.69 -5.89
N ILE A 284 -16.10 5.55 -6.30
CA ILE A 284 -17.53 5.21 -6.29
C ILE A 284 -17.80 4.04 -7.23
N PHE A 285 -17.21 4.04 -8.44
CA PHE A 285 -17.41 2.97 -9.39
C PHE A 285 -16.81 1.64 -8.91
N SER A 286 -15.66 1.67 -8.25
CA SER A 286 -15.06 0.49 -7.61
C SER A 286 -16.01 -0.13 -6.59
N VAL A 287 -16.46 0.68 -5.62
CA VAL A 287 -17.37 0.20 -4.56
C VAL A 287 -18.71 -0.22 -5.14
N ALA A 288 -19.21 0.50 -6.15
CA ALA A 288 -20.43 0.13 -6.84
C ALA A 288 -20.27 -1.21 -7.55
N LEU A 289 -19.13 -1.47 -8.20
CA LEU A 289 -18.85 -2.75 -8.85
C LEU A 289 -18.96 -3.87 -7.83
N ASP A 290 -18.29 -3.78 -6.68
CA ASP A 290 -18.30 -4.83 -5.65
C ASP A 290 -19.69 -5.05 -5.00
N LEU A 291 -20.47 -3.97 -4.83
CA LEU A 291 -21.83 -4.06 -4.28
C LEU A 291 -22.83 -4.60 -5.30
N ILE A 292 -22.66 -4.25 -6.58
CA ILE A 292 -23.57 -4.61 -7.66
C ILE A 292 -23.22 -5.99 -8.22
N LEU A 293 -21.95 -6.40 -8.18
CA LEU A 293 -21.43 -7.68 -8.72
C LEU A 293 -22.32 -8.86 -8.35
N PRO A 294 -22.62 -9.12 -7.05
CA PRO A 294 -23.39 -10.30 -6.67
C PRO A 294 -24.85 -10.22 -7.13
N SER A 295 -25.38 -9.01 -7.32
CA SER A 295 -26.74 -8.82 -7.82
C SER A 295 -26.83 -9.01 -9.33
N VAL A 296 -25.82 -8.55 -10.07
CA VAL A 296 -25.72 -8.71 -11.53
C VAL A 296 -25.46 -10.16 -11.87
N VAL A 297 -24.54 -10.82 -11.18
CA VAL A 297 -24.26 -12.25 -11.34
C VAL A 297 -25.50 -13.08 -11.07
N ARG A 298 -26.26 -12.82 -10.00
CA ARG A 298 -27.52 -13.52 -9.74
C ARG A 298 -28.56 -13.34 -10.84
N ARG A 299 -28.68 -12.13 -11.42
CA ARG A 299 -29.64 -11.85 -12.50
C ARG A 299 -29.20 -12.47 -13.83
N LEU A 300 -27.91 -12.34 -14.17
CA LEU A 300 -27.34 -12.85 -15.41
C LEU A 300 -27.21 -14.37 -15.40
N GLY A 301 -26.80 -14.96 -14.27
CA GLY A 301 -26.75 -16.41 -14.07
C GLY A 301 -28.14 -17.05 -14.05
N ALA A 302 -29.17 -16.35 -13.56
CA ALA A 302 -30.55 -16.82 -13.70
C ALA A 302 -31.06 -16.81 -15.16
N SER A 303 -30.45 -16.02 -16.04
CA SER A 303 -30.76 -15.96 -17.47
C SER A 303 -29.83 -16.82 -18.35
N GLY A 304 -28.70 -17.30 -17.83
CA GLY A 304 -27.76 -18.18 -18.51
C GLY A 304 -28.33 -19.59 -18.57
N ALA A 305 -28.77 -20.02 -19.75
CA ALA A 305 -29.24 -21.39 -19.96
C ALA A 305 -28.13 -22.40 -19.63
N ALA A 306 -28.50 -23.60 -19.15
CA ALA A 306 -27.56 -24.69 -18.84
C ALA A 306 -26.56 -24.99 -19.97
N GLU A 307 -26.92 -24.71 -21.23
CA GLU A 307 -26.03 -24.83 -22.39
C GLU A 307 -24.81 -23.89 -22.35
N GLN A 308 -24.94 -22.69 -21.78
CA GLN A 308 -23.85 -21.72 -21.67
C GLN A 308 -22.90 -22.03 -20.52
N GLU A 309 -23.41 -22.66 -19.45
CA GLU A 309 -22.61 -23.06 -18.28
C GLU A 309 -21.93 -24.42 -18.49
N ALA A 310 -22.47 -25.29 -19.35
CA ALA A 310 -21.92 -26.61 -19.66
C ALA A 310 -20.39 -26.65 -19.94
N PRO A 311 -19.79 -25.76 -20.75
CA PRO A 311 -18.34 -25.77 -20.96
C PRO A 311 -17.53 -25.39 -19.71
N TYR A 312 -18.09 -24.59 -18.80
CA TYR A 312 -17.41 -24.18 -17.56
C TYR A 312 -17.48 -25.29 -16.52
N GLU A 313 -18.62 -26.00 -16.42
CA GLU A 313 -18.77 -27.17 -15.55
C GLU A 313 -17.86 -28.33 -15.97
N ALA A 314 -17.70 -28.56 -17.28
CA ALA A 314 -16.85 -29.62 -17.82
C ALA A 314 -15.37 -29.49 -17.41
N THR A 315 -14.90 -28.27 -17.15
CA THR A 315 -13.52 -27.99 -16.69
C THR A 315 -13.21 -28.49 -15.28
N ARG A 316 -14.24 -28.86 -14.50
CA ARG A 316 -14.10 -29.26 -13.09
C ARG A 316 -14.11 -30.78 -12.87
N ALA A 317 -14.47 -31.55 -13.89
CA ALA A 317 -14.65 -33.01 -13.82
C ALA A 317 -13.37 -33.76 -14.22
#